data_AF-A0A9E0E2V7-F1
#
_entry.id   AF-A0A9E0E2V7-F1
#
_cell.length_a   1.000
_cell.length_b   1.000
_cell.length_c   1.000
_cell.angle_alpha   90.00
_cell.angle_beta   90.00
_cell.angle_gamma   90.00
#
_symmetry.space_group_name_H-M   'P 1'
#
loop_
_entity.id
_entity.type
_entity.pdbx_description
1 polymer ?
#
loop_
_entity_poly.entity_id
_entity_poly.type
_entity_poly.pdbx_seq_one_letter_code
_entity_poly.pdbx_strand_id
1 'polypeptide(L)'
;TVRGAALSGIAAEGLEHGSGIASRTIASLEHQWGQGRELLTSHDVLVIDEAGMVGTRQMERVLSHAADAGAKVVLVGDPQQLQAIEAGAAFRAIHERHGGVEISEVRRQHDSWQQEATRHLATGRTGLAIRAYGERDMVHAAETREAARGELIERWDRDRQASPGDMRIILTHTNNEVRELNEAARERLRANGELGSDVTIRAERGERQFASGDRIMFLRNERGLGVKNGTLGTVEQVTPQHMAVRTDDGRNVVFDTKDYAHLDHGYAATIHKAQGMTVDRAHVLATPGMDSHGAYVAMSRHRDGLALHYGRDDFADQSKLVGTLSRERGKDMASDYKPEQQFAERRGITFRERILEIARQLPERAKSIFAGFRPLANRLEALPTEQVGLSDQRRAVERYARAAADIGQMCEQGLPILPHQRDALEKAGKALDAIRPHGTADLASALQRQPSLARDAADGRSQGAIRAMQLEAEIRVDPAQRADRFVSDWQRIGQARQAMQRDGDSKGAQRLTNRMTDMAKGLERDAQVESLLRSRTRELGIKTELGRDLARDLAASISMERSRSIGMGL
;
A
#
# COMPACT_ATOMS: atom_id res chain seq x y z
N THR A 1 -15.35 -24.67 -14.14
CA THR A 1 -16.32 -23.87 -13.37
C THR A 1 -15.59 -22.78 -12.59
N VAL A 2 -16.23 -21.65 -12.27
CA VAL A 2 -15.61 -20.63 -11.39
C VAL A 2 -15.99 -20.93 -9.95
N ARG A 3 -15.01 -20.97 -9.05
CA ARG A 3 -15.21 -21.23 -7.62
C ARG A 3 -14.53 -20.13 -6.82
N GLY A 4 -15.22 -19.64 -5.79
CA GLY A 4 -14.69 -18.60 -4.90
C GLY A 4 -14.12 -19.19 -3.62
N ALA A 5 -13.07 -18.55 -3.11
CA ALA A 5 -12.43 -18.89 -1.86
C ALA A 5 -12.03 -17.63 -1.11
N ALA A 6 -12.09 -17.67 0.23
CA ALA A 6 -11.52 -16.62 1.07
C ALA A 6 -11.04 -17.18 2.41
N LEU A 7 -10.26 -16.42 3.15
CA LEU A 7 -9.77 -16.85 4.48
C LEU A 7 -10.92 -16.97 5.49
N SER A 8 -11.86 -16.03 5.47
CA SER A 8 -12.97 -15.95 6.44
C SER A 8 -14.32 -16.23 5.79
N GLY A 9 -15.29 -16.68 6.58
CA GLY A 9 -16.65 -16.91 6.09
C GLY A 9 -17.31 -15.63 5.59
N ILE A 10 -17.07 -14.49 6.26
CA ILE A 10 -17.57 -13.17 5.86
C ILE A 10 -17.05 -12.80 4.47
N ALA A 11 -15.74 -12.96 4.23
CA ALA A 11 -15.13 -12.64 2.95
C ALA A 11 -15.61 -13.58 1.84
N ALA A 12 -15.77 -14.88 2.12
CA ALA A 12 -16.30 -15.83 1.14
C ALA A 12 -17.73 -15.48 0.73
N GLU A 13 -18.61 -15.16 1.67
CA GLU A 13 -19.98 -14.76 1.35
C GLU A 13 -20.04 -13.36 0.74
N GLY A 14 -19.15 -12.44 1.12
CA GLY A 14 -19.01 -11.13 0.48
C GLY A 14 -18.64 -11.28 -1.00
N LEU A 15 -17.71 -12.18 -1.30
CA LEU A 15 -17.37 -12.59 -2.66
C LEU A 15 -18.58 -13.18 -3.38
N GLU A 16 -19.29 -14.13 -2.76
CA GLU A 16 -20.46 -14.77 -3.37
C GLU A 16 -21.61 -13.78 -3.65
N HIS A 17 -21.93 -12.92 -2.69
CA HIS A 17 -22.99 -11.93 -2.84
C HIS A 17 -22.62 -10.86 -3.89
N GLY A 18 -21.37 -10.40 -3.88
CA GLY A 18 -20.89 -9.36 -4.80
C GLY A 18 -20.64 -9.85 -6.23
N SER A 19 -20.36 -11.14 -6.43
CA SER A 19 -19.98 -11.69 -7.75
C SER A 19 -20.91 -12.77 -8.30
N GLY A 20 -21.78 -13.36 -7.47
CA GLY A 20 -22.56 -14.55 -7.81
C GLY A 20 -21.75 -15.84 -7.89
N ILE A 21 -20.46 -15.81 -7.54
CA ILE A 21 -19.59 -16.99 -7.56
C ILE A 21 -19.79 -17.77 -6.26
N ALA A 22 -20.19 -19.05 -6.36
CA ALA A 22 -20.28 -19.93 -5.21
C ALA A 22 -18.93 -19.99 -4.46
N SER A 23 -18.94 -19.58 -3.20
CA SER A 23 -17.72 -19.31 -2.44
C SER A 23 -17.69 -20.03 -1.09
N ARG A 24 -16.51 -20.48 -0.68
CA ARG A 24 -16.30 -21.14 0.62
C ARG A 24 -15.03 -20.65 1.28
N THR A 25 -14.84 -20.97 2.55
CA THR A 25 -13.55 -20.73 3.18
C THR A 25 -12.49 -21.64 2.58
N ILE A 26 -11.24 -21.16 2.49
CA ILE A 26 -10.10 -21.97 2.02
C ILE A 26 -9.99 -23.26 2.84
N ALA A 27 -10.14 -23.16 4.17
CA ALA A 27 -10.13 -24.32 5.06
C ALA A 27 -11.23 -25.35 4.72
N SER A 28 -12.43 -24.90 4.33
CA SER A 28 -13.50 -25.80 3.91
C SER A 28 -13.15 -26.51 2.60
N LEU A 29 -12.51 -25.82 1.65
CA LEU A 29 -12.09 -26.42 0.38
C LEU A 29 -10.96 -27.43 0.58
N GLU A 30 -9.93 -27.07 1.35
CA GLU A 30 -8.83 -27.97 1.72
C GLU A 30 -9.36 -29.25 2.39
N HIS A 31 -10.36 -29.14 3.27
CA HIS A 31 -11.01 -30.29 3.89
C HIS A 31 -11.71 -31.20 2.88
N GLN A 32 -12.43 -30.63 1.90
CA GLN A 32 -13.07 -31.43 0.84
C GLN A 32 -12.03 -32.13 -0.03
N TRP A 33 -10.97 -31.41 -0.44
CA TRP A 33 -9.89 -31.97 -1.24
C TRP A 33 -9.18 -33.12 -0.54
N GLY A 34 -8.93 -32.99 0.78
CA GLY A 34 -8.35 -34.06 1.60
C GLY A 34 -9.21 -35.33 1.68
N GLN A 35 -10.51 -35.22 1.38
CA GLN A 35 -11.44 -36.36 1.31
C GLN A 35 -11.72 -36.83 -0.13
N GLY A 36 -10.99 -36.32 -1.12
CA GLY A 36 -11.20 -36.63 -2.53
C GLY A 36 -12.51 -36.06 -3.09
N ARG A 37 -13.09 -35.07 -2.43
CA ARG A 37 -14.35 -34.42 -2.83
C ARG A 37 -14.09 -33.02 -3.37
N GLU A 38 -14.96 -32.57 -4.27
CA GLU A 38 -14.91 -31.23 -4.86
C GLU A 38 -13.50 -30.84 -5.39
N LEU A 39 -12.76 -31.82 -5.93
CA LEU A 39 -11.43 -31.59 -6.48
C LEU A 39 -11.46 -30.56 -7.61
N LEU A 40 -10.35 -29.84 -7.77
CA LEU A 40 -10.14 -28.95 -8.89
C LEU A 40 -9.85 -29.76 -10.17
N THR A 41 -10.19 -29.19 -11.30
CA THR A 41 -9.88 -29.72 -12.64
C THR A 41 -9.26 -28.64 -13.51
N SER A 42 -8.69 -29.02 -14.65
CA SER A 42 -8.12 -28.09 -15.63
C SER A 42 -9.13 -27.11 -16.24
N HIS A 43 -10.43 -27.34 -16.02
CA HIS A 43 -11.52 -26.47 -16.47
C HIS A 43 -12.01 -25.51 -15.37
N ASP A 44 -11.38 -25.53 -14.20
CA ASP A 44 -11.74 -24.70 -13.06
C ASP A 44 -10.91 -23.42 -12.96
N VAL A 45 -11.57 -22.36 -12.49
CA VAL A 45 -10.96 -21.10 -12.08
C VAL A 45 -11.25 -20.89 -10.60
N LEU A 46 -10.21 -20.84 -9.79
CA LEU A 46 -10.30 -20.54 -8.36
C LEU A 46 -10.01 -19.05 -8.13
N VAL A 47 -11.01 -18.31 -7.66
CA VAL A 47 -10.88 -16.90 -7.26
C VAL A 47 -10.69 -16.85 -5.77
N ILE A 48 -9.56 -16.31 -5.29
CA ILE A 48 -9.25 -16.18 -3.86
C ILE A 48 -9.31 -14.71 -3.48
N ASP A 49 -10.31 -14.33 -2.69
CA ASP A 49 -10.48 -12.97 -2.17
C ASP A 49 -9.80 -12.79 -0.79
N GLU A 50 -9.48 -11.55 -0.45
CA GLU A 50 -8.69 -11.16 0.73
C GLU A 50 -7.36 -11.94 0.82
N ALA A 51 -6.72 -12.16 -0.34
CA ALA A 51 -5.49 -12.95 -0.45
C ALA A 51 -4.32 -12.39 0.38
N GLY A 52 -4.33 -11.10 0.69
CA GLY A 52 -3.36 -10.45 1.60
C GLY A 52 -3.35 -11.04 3.02
N MET A 53 -4.46 -11.64 3.46
CA MET A 53 -4.55 -12.28 4.77
C MET A 53 -4.16 -13.77 4.77
N VAL A 54 -3.94 -14.38 3.60
CA VAL A 54 -3.65 -15.81 3.49
C VAL A 54 -2.18 -16.05 3.83
N GLY A 55 -1.93 -16.89 4.85
CA GLY A 55 -0.58 -17.26 5.28
C GLY A 55 0.19 -18.02 4.20
N THR A 56 1.53 -17.93 4.21
CA THR A 56 2.38 -18.51 3.16
C THR A 56 2.19 -20.02 2.99
N ARG A 57 2.01 -20.76 4.09
CA ARG A 57 1.80 -22.22 4.03
C ARG A 57 0.46 -22.59 3.42
N GLN A 58 -0.59 -21.86 3.76
CA GLN A 58 -1.91 -22.11 3.18
C GLN A 58 -1.96 -21.72 1.71
N MET A 59 -1.32 -20.60 1.35
CA MET A 59 -1.17 -20.20 -0.05
C MET A 59 -0.43 -21.27 -0.86
N GLU A 60 0.68 -21.81 -0.34
CA GLU A 60 1.42 -22.89 -0.98
C GLU A 60 0.53 -24.11 -1.24
N ARG A 61 -0.18 -24.62 -0.23
CA ARG A 61 -1.04 -25.81 -0.40
C ARG A 61 -2.13 -25.60 -1.45
N VAL A 62 -2.77 -24.43 -1.45
CA VAL A 62 -3.83 -24.10 -2.41
C VAL A 62 -3.28 -23.98 -3.83
N LEU A 63 -2.15 -23.28 -4.00
CA LEU A 63 -1.52 -23.12 -5.31
C LEU A 63 -0.96 -24.44 -5.85
N SER A 64 -0.36 -25.28 -5.00
CA SER A 64 0.11 -26.62 -5.36
C SER A 64 -1.05 -27.50 -5.82
N HIS A 65 -2.17 -27.52 -5.09
CA HIS A 65 -3.35 -28.29 -5.50
C HIS A 65 -3.95 -27.80 -6.84
N ALA A 66 -4.02 -26.48 -7.04
CA ALA A 66 -4.48 -25.91 -8.30
C ALA A 66 -3.52 -26.21 -9.47
N ALA A 67 -2.21 -26.17 -9.23
CA ALA A 67 -1.19 -26.51 -10.22
C ALA A 67 -1.27 -27.99 -10.63
N ASP A 68 -1.39 -28.91 -9.67
CA ASP A 68 -1.53 -30.35 -9.93
C ASP A 68 -2.79 -30.66 -10.76
N ALA A 69 -3.88 -29.91 -10.53
CA ALA A 69 -5.12 -30.03 -11.28
C ALA A 69 -5.09 -29.32 -12.66
N GLY A 70 -4.10 -28.47 -12.92
CA GLY A 70 -4.07 -27.58 -14.08
C GLY A 70 -5.12 -26.45 -14.05
N ALA A 71 -5.63 -26.12 -12.85
CA ALA A 71 -6.65 -25.09 -12.66
C ALA A 71 -6.04 -23.68 -12.66
N LYS A 72 -6.80 -22.69 -13.12
CA LYS A 72 -6.39 -21.28 -13.06
C LYS A 72 -6.68 -20.71 -11.67
N VAL A 73 -5.75 -19.93 -11.11
CA VAL A 73 -5.96 -19.18 -9.86
C VAL A 73 -5.97 -17.68 -10.14
N VAL A 74 -6.91 -16.96 -9.53
CA VAL A 74 -6.98 -15.50 -9.51
C VAL A 74 -6.93 -15.05 -8.05
N LEU A 75 -5.87 -14.34 -7.67
CA LEU A 75 -5.73 -13.77 -6.33
C LEU A 75 -6.26 -12.33 -6.35
N VAL A 76 -7.18 -12.03 -5.43
CA VAL A 76 -7.79 -10.72 -5.23
C VAL A 76 -7.51 -10.29 -3.80
N GLY A 77 -7.08 -9.06 -3.62
CA GLY A 77 -6.75 -8.51 -2.31
C GLY A 77 -5.94 -7.24 -2.42
N ASP A 78 -5.71 -6.61 -1.27
CA ASP A 78 -4.94 -5.38 -1.15
C ASP A 78 -3.71 -5.66 -0.27
N PRO A 79 -2.47 -5.56 -0.81
CA PRO A 79 -1.26 -5.83 -0.04
C PRO A 79 -0.99 -4.77 1.04
N GLN A 80 -1.68 -3.62 0.98
CA GLN A 80 -1.57 -2.52 1.94
C GLN A 80 -2.58 -2.64 3.09
N GLN A 81 -3.58 -3.53 2.98
CA GLN A 81 -4.48 -3.83 4.10
C GLN A 81 -3.81 -4.75 5.13
N LEU A 82 -4.55 -5.14 6.17
CA LEU A 82 -4.02 -5.99 7.23
C LEU A 82 -3.42 -7.28 6.66
N GLN A 83 -2.24 -7.58 7.17
CA GLN A 83 -1.48 -8.74 6.76
C GLN A 83 -2.05 -10.00 7.39
N ALA A 84 -1.71 -11.16 6.82
CA ALA A 84 -2.03 -12.46 7.40
C ALA A 84 -1.69 -12.50 8.89
N ILE A 85 -2.46 -13.21 9.71
CA ILE A 85 -2.06 -13.47 11.11
C ILE A 85 -0.88 -14.46 11.11
N GLU A 86 -0.94 -15.48 10.25
CA GLU A 86 0.13 -16.45 10.02
C GLU A 86 1.39 -15.84 9.38
N ALA A 87 2.51 -16.56 9.43
CA ALA A 87 3.79 -16.05 8.94
C ALA A 87 3.84 -15.80 7.42
N GLY A 88 4.60 -14.77 7.05
CA GLY A 88 4.91 -14.39 5.67
C GLY A 88 3.87 -13.46 5.02
N ALA A 89 4.21 -12.99 3.82
CA ALA A 89 3.40 -12.10 2.99
C ALA A 89 3.36 -12.64 1.54
N ALA A 90 2.83 -13.86 1.37
CA ALA A 90 2.85 -14.55 0.08
C ALA A 90 2.16 -13.74 -1.04
N PHE A 91 1.01 -13.13 -0.77
CA PHE A 91 0.32 -12.31 -1.75
C PHE A 91 1.14 -11.08 -2.17
N ARG A 92 1.72 -10.34 -1.21
CA ARG A 92 2.64 -9.22 -1.49
C ARG A 92 3.79 -9.67 -2.39
N ALA A 93 4.46 -10.76 -2.03
CA ALA A 93 5.61 -11.26 -2.79
C ALA A 93 5.24 -11.75 -4.20
N ILE A 94 4.07 -12.37 -4.37
CA ILE A 94 3.55 -12.74 -5.69
C ILE A 94 3.29 -11.47 -6.52
N HIS A 95 2.63 -10.47 -5.94
CA HIS A 95 2.32 -9.20 -6.60
C HIS A 95 3.58 -8.44 -7.01
N GLU A 96 4.57 -8.32 -6.13
CA GLU A 96 5.84 -7.63 -6.43
C GLU A 96 6.66 -8.34 -7.52
N ARG A 97 6.64 -9.69 -7.56
CA ARG A 97 7.43 -10.48 -8.52
C ARG A 97 6.78 -10.61 -9.89
N HIS A 98 5.46 -10.80 -9.91
CA HIS A 98 4.72 -11.12 -11.14
C HIS A 98 3.83 -9.98 -11.64
N GLY A 99 3.66 -8.93 -10.83
CA GLY A 99 2.71 -7.84 -11.09
C GLY A 99 1.26 -8.26 -10.83
N GLY A 100 0.36 -7.36 -11.17
CA GLY A 100 -1.08 -7.55 -11.03
C GLY A 100 -1.86 -6.46 -11.77
N VAL A 101 -3.18 -6.61 -11.80
CA VAL A 101 -4.07 -5.53 -12.20
C VAL A 101 -4.48 -4.78 -10.95
N GLU A 102 -4.21 -3.48 -10.92
CA GLU A 102 -4.57 -2.61 -9.80
C GLU A 102 -5.84 -1.82 -10.14
N ILE A 103 -6.77 -1.76 -9.19
CA ILE A 103 -7.96 -0.90 -9.26
C ILE A 103 -7.68 0.32 -8.38
N SER A 104 -7.57 1.49 -8.99
CA SER A 104 -7.16 2.74 -8.31
C SER A 104 -8.32 3.68 -7.98
N GLU A 105 -9.53 3.38 -8.45
CA GLU A 105 -10.73 4.18 -8.21
C GLU A 105 -11.34 3.83 -6.85
N VAL A 106 -11.37 4.81 -5.95
CA VAL A 106 -12.01 4.67 -4.63
C VAL A 106 -13.49 5.01 -4.78
N ARG A 107 -14.36 4.02 -4.57
CA ARG A 107 -15.82 4.18 -4.71
C ARG A 107 -16.59 4.23 -3.39
N ARG A 108 -15.91 3.99 -2.28
CA ARG A 108 -16.57 3.86 -0.96
C ARG A 108 -16.98 5.21 -0.41
N GLN A 109 -16.07 6.18 -0.42
CA GLN A 109 -16.33 7.54 0.04
C GLN A 109 -17.03 8.35 -1.05
N HIS A 110 -18.00 9.18 -0.66
CA HIS A 110 -18.74 10.02 -1.60
C HIS A 110 -17.98 11.29 -1.98
N ASP A 111 -17.29 11.90 -1.03
CA ASP A 111 -16.54 13.13 -1.24
C ASP A 111 -15.16 12.87 -1.88
N SER A 112 -14.81 13.67 -2.89
CA SER A 112 -13.53 13.56 -3.60
C SER A 112 -12.31 13.71 -2.68
N TRP A 113 -12.39 14.59 -1.67
CA TRP A 113 -11.30 14.78 -0.71
C TRP A 113 -11.11 13.57 0.21
N GLN A 114 -12.19 12.85 0.56
CA GLN A 114 -12.10 11.62 1.36
C GLN A 114 -11.55 10.46 0.54
N GLN A 115 -11.90 10.39 -0.75
CA GLN A 115 -11.30 9.45 -1.70
C GLN A 115 -9.79 9.71 -1.85
N GLU A 116 -9.37 10.97 -1.94
CA GLU A 116 -7.95 11.35 -1.98
C GLU A 116 -7.23 11.03 -0.67
N ALA A 117 -7.82 11.34 0.49
CA ALA A 117 -7.26 10.96 1.78
C ALA A 117 -7.12 9.44 1.95
N THR A 118 -8.09 8.67 1.44
CA THR A 118 -8.02 7.19 1.41
C THR A 118 -6.89 6.71 0.51
N ARG A 119 -6.69 7.34 -0.66
CA ARG A 119 -5.56 7.06 -1.54
C ARG A 119 -4.22 7.37 -0.85
N HIS A 120 -4.14 8.47 -0.10
CA HIS A 120 -2.95 8.80 0.68
C HIS A 120 -2.63 7.74 1.73
N LEU A 121 -3.64 7.20 2.44
CA LEU A 121 -3.44 6.08 3.36
C LEU A 121 -2.90 4.84 2.63
N ALA A 122 -3.50 4.47 1.50
CA ALA A 122 -3.11 3.30 0.71
C ALA A 122 -1.68 3.41 0.14
N THR A 123 -1.20 4.62 -0.18
CA THR A 123 0.15 4.84 -0.72
C THR A 123 1.19 5.21 0.36
N GLY A 124 0.91 4.95 1.64
CA GLY A 124 1.83 5.26 2.75
C GLY A 124 2.02 6.75 3.05
N ARG A 125 1.23 7.64 2.42
CA ARG A 125 1.23 9.09 2.67
C ARG A 125 0.29 9.44 3.83
N THR A 126 0.32 8.66 4.90
CA THR A 126 -0.60 8.76 6.05
C THR A 126 -0.65 10.16 6.66
N GLY A 127 0.49 10.88 6.69
CA GLY A 127 0.54 12.26 7.17
C GLY A 127 -0.31 13.24 6.36
N LEU A 128 -0.45 13.05 5.05
CA LEU A 128 -1.36 13.87 4.22
C LEU A 128 -2.82 13.56 4.54
N ALA A 129 -3.16 12.28 4.72
CA ALA A 129 -4.51 11.87 5.08
C ALA A 129 -4.93 12.43 6.44
N ILE A 130 -4.11 12.23 7.49
CA ILE A 130 -4.40 12.74 8.84
C ILE A 130 -4.55 14.27 8.83
N ARG A 131 -3.74 14.98 8.05
CA ARG A 131 -3.88 16.43 7.87
C ARG A 131 -5.21 16.80 7.22
N ALA A 132 -5.60 16.13 6.14
CA ALA A 132 -6.86 16.40 5.44
C ALA A 132 -8.09 16.20 6.34
N TYR A 133 -8.08 15.16 7.19
CA TYR A 133 -9.09 14.95 8.23
C TYR A 133 -8.99 16.01 9.34
N GLY A 134 -7.78 16.36 9.78
CA GLY A 134 -7.56 17.37 10.83
C GLY A 134 -8.07 18.76 10.44
N GLU A 135 -7.86 19.18 9.19
CA GLU A 135 -8.37 20.45 8.64
C GLU A 135 -9.91 20.55 8.64
N ARG A 136 -10.61 19.41 8.82
CA ARG A 136 -12.07 19.29 8.82
C ARG A 136 -12.65 18.91 10.19
N ASP A 137 -11.88 19.11 11.26
CA ASP A 137 -12.27 18.76 12.63
C ASP A 137 -12.67 17.27 12.76
N MET A 138 -11.90 16.37 12.14
CA MET A 138 -12.09 14.92 12.24
C MET A 138 -10.93 14.22 12.97
N VAL A 139 -9.98 14.98 13.52
CA VAL A 139 -8.86 14.47 14.33
C VAL A 139 -8.84 15.23 15.65
N HIS A 140 -9.01 14.49 16.75
CA HIS A 140 -9.21 15.03 18.09
C HIS A 140 -8.13 14.53 19.03
N ALA A 141 -7.52 15.46 19.75
CA ALA A 141 -6.50 15.18 20.74
C ALA A 141 -7.05 15.50 22.13
N ALA A 142 -6.92 14.57 23.06
CA ALA A 142 -7.20 14.81 24.47
C ALA A 142 -5.92 14.66 25.31
N GLU A 143 -5.92 15.16 26.55
CA GLU A 143 -4.74 15.09 27.43
C GLU A 143 -4.31 13.64 27.73
N THR A 144 -5.27 12.73 27.90
CA THR A 144 -5.01 11.30 28.16
C THR A 144 -5.81 10.40 27.23
N ARG A 145 -5.40 9.13 27.10
CA ARG A 145 -6.18 8.13 26.36
C ARG A 145 -7.59 7.96 26.94
N GLU A 146 -7.71 8.01 28.27
CA GLU A 146 -8.98 7.93 28.96
C GLU A 146 -9.90 9.11 28.61
N ALA A 147 -9.36 10.34 28.59
CA ALA A 147 -10.11 11.51 28.15
C ALA A 147 -10.51 11.40 26.66
N ALA A 148 -9.61 10.94 25.80
CA ALA A 148 -9.88 10.72 24.38
C ALA A 148 -11.01 9.69 24.17
N ARG A 149 -11.09 8.67 25.03
CA ARG A 149 -12.18 7.70 25.03
C ARG A 149 -13.51 8.34 25.40
N GLY A 150 -13.54 9.15 26.46
CA GLY A 150 -14.73 9.89 26.88
C GLY A 150 -15.25 10.79 25.76
N GLU A 151 -14.39 11.62 25.19
CA GLU A 151 -14.72 12.51 24.07
C GLU A 151 -15.20 11.74 22.83
N LEU A 152 -14.57 10.59 22.53
CA LEU A 152 -15.01 9.70 21.44
C LEU A 152 -16.44 9.23 21.67
N ILE A 153 -16.77 8.76 22.88
CA ILE A 153 -18.11 8.28 23.23
C ILE A 153 -19.13 9.41 23.17
N GLU A 154 -18.79 10.61 23.63
CA GLU A 154 -19.66 11.78 23.51
C GLU A 154 -19.96 12.16 22.05
N ARG A 155 -18.93 12.17 21.19
CA ARG A 155 -19.11 12.44 19.76
C ARG A 155 -19.90 11.34 19.07
N TRP A 156 -19.61 10.08 19.38
CA TRP A 156 -20.36 8.94 18.87
C TRP A 156 -21.85 9.00 19.25
N ASP A 157 -22.16 9.34 20.51
CA ASP A 157 -23.54 9.49 20.99
C ASP A 157 -24.25 10.66 20.29
N ARG A 158 -23.56 11.78 20.10
CA ARG A 158 -24.07 12.93 19.35
C ARG A 158 -24.40 12.57 17.90
N ASP A 159 -23.48 11.91 17.20
CA ASP A 159 -23.67 11.48 15.82
C ASP A 159 -24.80 10.45 15.69
N ARG A 160 -24.91 9.55 16.67
CA ARG A 160 -26.00 8.58 16.77
C ARG A 160 -27.36 9.25 16.92
N GLN A 161 -27.48 10.28 17.76
CA GLN A 161 -28.73 11.03 17.94
C GLN A 161 -29.06 11.89 16.71
N ALA A 162 -28.05 12.51 16.11
CA ALA A 162 -28.23 13.36 14.92
C ALA A 162 -28.62 12.56 13.67
N SER A 163 -28.15 11.32 13.54
CA SER A 163 -28.42 10.46 12.39
C SER A 163 -28.66 9.01 12.83
N PRO A 164 -29.84 8.69 13.41
CA PRO A 164 -30.12 7.38 14.01
C PRO A 164 -30.03 6.20 13.04
N GLY A 165 -30.36 6.44 11.75
CA GLY A 165 -30.33 5.43 10.69
C GLY A 165 -28.94 5.07 10.17
N ASP A 166 -27.91 5.88 10.44
CA ASP A 166 -26.56 5.65 9.93
C ASP A 166 -25.93 4.42 10.60
N MET A 167 -25.29 3.57 9.80
CA MET A 167 -24.44 2.51 10.32
C MET A 167 -23.18 3.11 10.93
N ARG A 168 -22.85 2.70 12.15
CA ARG A 168 -21.69 3.21 12.89
C ARG A 168 -20.94 2.13 13.65
N ILE A 169 -19.62 2.30 13.75
CA ILE A 169 -18.75 1.41 14.53
C ILE A 169 -17.59 2.19 15.14
N ILE A 170 -17.21 1.81 16.35
CA ILE A 170 -15.99 2.28 17.00
C ILE A 170 -14.87 1.26 16.74
N LEU A 171 -13.71 1.70 16.27
CA LEU A 171 -12.57 0.85 15.94
C LEU A 171 -11.36 1.18 16.80
N THR A 172 -10.68 0.13 17.27
CA THR A 172 -9.40 0.25 17.97
C THR A 172 -8.55 -1.01 17.80
N HIS A 173 -7.33 -1.00 18.34
CA HIS A 173 -6.34 -2.05 18.10
C HIS A 173 -6.54 -3.30 18.96
N THR A 174 -6.83 -3.15 20.27
CA THR A 174 -6.78 -4.28 21.23
C THR A 174 -8.16 -4.69 21.74
N ASN A 175 -8.31 -5.96 22.13
CA ASN A 175 -9.55 -6.44 22.75
C ASN A 175 -9.85 -5.77 24.10
N ASN A 176 -8.83 -5.35 24.86
CA ASN A 176 -9.07 -4.67 26.12
C ASN A 176 -9.69 -3.28 25.89
N GLU A 177 -9.14 -2.51 24.94
CA GLU A 177 -9.73 -1.22 24.54
C GLU A 177 -11.14 -1.39 23.98
N VAL A 178 -11.39 -2.44 23.19
CA VAL A 178 -12.75 -2.77 22.70
C VAL A 178 -13.72 -3.02 23.85
N ARG A 179 -13.30 -3.75 24.88
CA ARG A 179 -14.13 -4.01 26.06
C ARG A 179 -14.48 -2.71 26.77
N GLU A 180 -13.47 -1.87 27.03
CA GLU A 180 -13.66 -0.59 27.72
C GLU A 180 -14.51 0.40 26.90
N LEU A 181 -14.37 0.42 25.57
CA LEU A 181 -15.22 1.23 24.69
C LEU A 181 -16.67 0.71 24.63
N ASN A 182 -16.88 -0.60 24.61
CA ASN A 182 -18.22 -1.19 24.66
C ASN A 182 -18.91 -0.87 26.00
N GLU A 183 -18.19 -0.98 27.10
CA GLU A 183 -18.69 -0.62 28.44
C GLU A 183 -19.06 0.87 28.50
N ALA A 184 -18.17 1.76 28.07
CA ALA A 184 -18.44 3.21 28.07
C ALA A 184 -19.60 3.62 27.15
N ALA A 185 -19.70 3.03 25.96
CA ALA A 185 -20.83 3.26 25.05
C ALA A 185 -22.16 2.81 25.68
N ARG A 186 -22.17 1.64 26.32
CA ARG A 186 -23.36 1.08 26.98
C ARG A 186 -23.78 1.91 28.20
N GLU A 187 -22.82 2.34 29.01
CA GLU A 187 -23.07 3.24 30.15
C GLU A 187 -23.70 4.55 29.69
N ARG A 188 -23.25 5.09 28.54
CA ARG A 188 -23.84 6.28 27.95
C ARG A 188 -25.31 6.08 27.57
N LEU A 189 -25.65 4.97 26.90
CA LEU A 189 -27.05 4.66 26.57
C LEU A 189 -27.91 4.44 27.83
N ARG A 190 -27.34 3.80 28.85
CA ARG A 190 -28.02 3.60 30.13
C ARG A 190 -28.32 4.93 30.82
N ALA A 191 -27.35 5.84 30.85
CA ALA A 191 -27.51 7.17 31.43
C ALA A 191 -28.60 7.98 30.72
N ASN A 192 -28.77 7.77 29.41
CA ASN A 192 -29.85 8.39 28.62
C ASN A 192 -31.21 7.69 28.78
N GLY A 193 -31.29 6.58 29.52
CA GLY A 193 -32.53 5.81 29.70
C GLY A 193 -32.95 5.01 28.46
N GLU A 194 -32.02 4.73 27.54
CA GLU A 194 -32.28 4.06 26.26
C GLU A 194 -32.14 2.54 26.33
N LEU A 195 -31.69 2.01 27.47
CA LEU A 195 -31.57 0.57 27.72
C LEU A 195 -32.65 0.08 28.69
N GLY A 196 -33.17 -1.12 28.41
CA GLY A 196 -34.06 -1.85 29.32
C GLY A 196 -33.34 -2.41 30.55
N SER A 197 -34.02 -3.27 31.29
CA SER A 197 -33.44 -3.99 32.43
C SER A 197 -32.37 -4.98 32.00
N ASP A 198 -31.31 -5.09 32.78
CA ASP A 198 -30.23 -6.05 32.53
C ASP A 198 -30.69 -7.50 32.67
N VAL A 199 -30.26 -8.30 31.72
CA VAL A 199 -30.41 -9.76 31.71
C VAL A 199 -29.04 -10.38 31.57
N THR A 200 -28.64 -11.17 32.56
CA THR A 200 -27.37 -11.92 32.53
C THR A 200 -27.51 -13.14 31.62
N ILE A 201 -26.63 -13.23 30.63
CA ILE A 201 -26.53 -14.36 29.70
C ILE A 201 -25.12 -14.94 29.80
N ARG A 202 -25.06 -16.28 29.85
CA ARG A 202 -23.80 -17.02 29.80
C ARG A 202 -23.33 -17.11 28.35
N ALA A 203 -22.63 -16.07 27.89
CA ALA A 203 -21.98 -16.09 26.59
C ALA A 203 -20.73 -17.00 26.60
N GLU A 204 -20.26 -17.39 25.42
CA GLU A 204 -19.06 -18.23 25.23
C GLU A 204 -17.82 -17.68 25.95
N ARG A 205 -17.70 -16.34 25.98
CA ARG A 205 -16.57 -15.62 26.58
C ARG A 205 -16.82 -15.20 28.03
N GLY A 206 -17.71 -15.89 28.72
CA GLY A 206 -18.11 -15.61 30.10
C GLY A 206 -19.47 -14.93 30.20
N GLU A 207 -19.93 -14.75 31.43
CA GLU A 207 -21.20 -14.09 31.73
C GLU A 207 -21.16 -12.61 31.33
N ARG A 208 -22.22 -12.16 30.67
CA ARG A 208 -22.40 -10.77 30.22
C ARG A 208 -23.83 -10.33 30.45
N GLN A 209 -24.00 -9.05 30.72
CA GLN A 209 -25.31 -8.41 30.82
C GLN A 209 -25.70 -7.80 29.47
N PHE A 210 -26.92 -8.09 29.03
CA PHE A 210 -27.54 -7.48 27.87
C PHE A 210 -28.88 -6.87 28.28
N ALA A 211 -29.31 -5.84 27.57
CA ALA A 211 -30.60 -5.17 27.75
C ALA A 211 -31.27 -4.95 26.39
N SER A 212 -32.59 -4.75 26.41
CA SER A 212 -33.28 -4.22 25.22
C SER A 212 -32.66 -2.88 24.83
N GLY A 213 -32.43 -2.68 23.53
CA GLY A 213 -31.71 -1.53 22.98
C GLY A 213 -30.20 -1.75 22.84
N ASP A 214 -29.63 -2.81 23.41
CA ASP A 214 -28.19 -3.05 23.29
C ASP A 214 -27.76 -3.36 21.85
N ARG A 215 -26.59 -2.84 21.47
CA ARG A 215 -25.91 -3.22 20.24
C ARG A 215 -25.06 -4.47 20.48
N ILE A 216 -25.24 -5.49 19.64
CA ILE A 216 -24.49 -6.74 19.73
C ILE A 216 -23.79 -7.11 18.43
N MET A 217 -22.77 -7.95 18.55
CA MET A 217 -22.08 -8.60 17.45
C MET A 217 -22.18 -10.12 17.60
N PHE A 218 -22.59 -10.79 16.54
CA PHE A 218 -22.52 -12.25 16.42
C PHE A 218 -21.06 -12.66 16.19
N LEU A 219 -20.56 -13.65 16.94
CA LEU A 219 -19.16 -14.09 16.89
C LEU A 219 -18.95 -15.44 16.18
N ARG A 220 -20.03 -16.10 15.77
CA ARG A 220 -20.00 -17.39 15.07
C ARG A 220 -21.03 -17.40 13.95
N ASN A 221 -20.73 -18.15 12.89
CA ASN A 221 -21.71 -18.38 11.83
C ASN A 221 -22.75 -19.40 12.31
N GLU A 222 -24.03 -19.10 12.11
CA GLU A 222 -25.13 -20.04 12.35
C GLU A 222 -26.12 -19.98 11.19
N ARG A 223 -26.15 -21.05 10.38
CA ARG A 223 -26.94 -21.11 9.14
C ARG A 223 -28.43 -21.13 9.45
N GLY A 224 -28.86 -21.79 10.54
CA GLY A 224 -30.26 -21.84 10.92
C GLY A 224 -30.84 -20.47 11.26
N LEU A 225 -30.01 -19.59 11.82
CA LEU A 225 -30.36 -18.21 12.16
C LEU A 225 -30.06 -17.21 11.03
N GLY A 226 -29.32 -17.64 10.01
CA GLY A 226 -28.81 -16.78 8.95
C GLY A 226 -27.80 -15.72 9.44
N VAL A 227 -27.24 -15.85 10.63
CA VAL A 227 -26.28 -14.88 11.20
C VAL A 227 -24.85 -15.34 10.98
N LYS A 228 -23.94 -14.37 10.88
CA LYS A 228 -22.54 -14.57 10.56
C LYS A 228 -21.69 -13.97 11.68
N ASN A 229 -20.47 -14.47 11.83
CA ASN A 229 -19.47 -13.78 12.62
C ASN A 229 -19.31 -12.35 12.08
N GLY A 230 -19.26 -11.33 12.95
CA GLY A 230 -19.21 -9.93 12.56
C GLY A 230 -20.56 -9.29 12.20
N THR A 231 -21.66 -10.06 12.09
CA THR A 231 -23.00 -9.46 11.92
C THR A 231 -23.33 -8.60 13.14
N LEU A 232 -23.76 -7.38 12.88
CA LEU A 232 -24.20 -6.43 13.90
C LEU A 232 -25.73 -6.40 13.94
N GLY A 233 -26.27 -6.14 15.12
CA GLY A 233 -27.70 -5.96 15.33
C GLY A 233 -28.01 -5.32 16.67
N THR A 234 -29.26 -4.88 16.80
CA THR A 234 -29.80 -4.26 18.00
C THR A 234 -30.78 -5.23 18.67
N VAL A 235 -30.62 -5.42 19.97
CA VAL A 235 -31.49 -6.28 20.78
C VAL A 235 -32.86 -5.61 20.90
N GLU A 236 -33.90 -6.23 20.31
CA GLU A 236 -35.29 -5.77 20.46
C GLU A 236 -35.88 -6.30 21.77
N GLN A 237 -35.55 -7.54 22.15
CA GLN A 237 -35.99 -8.16 23.40
C GLN A 237 -34.93 -9.15 23.92
N VAL A 238 -34.80 -9.22 25.24
CA VAL A 238 -33.89 -10.17 25.89
C VAL A 238 -34.51 -10.74 27.17
N THR A 239 -34.38 -12.05 27.31
CA THR A 239 -34.73 -12.83 28.50
C THR A 239 -33.61 -13.85 28.76
N PRO A 240 -33.55 -14.50 29.93
CA PRO A 240 -32.52 -15.50 30.20
C PRO A 240 -32.55 -16.69 29.22
N GLN A 241 -33.71 -16.99 28.61
CA GLN A 241 -33.92 -18.11 27.69
C GLN A 241 -33.89 -17.70 26.22
N HIS A 242 -34.37 -16.52 25.86
CA HIS A 242 -34.51 -16.09 24.47
C HIS A 242 -34.02 -14.67 24.23
N MET A 243 -33.44 -14.43 23.06
CA MET A 243 -33.05 -13.12 22.58
C MET A 243 -33.62 -12.88 21.18
N ALA A 244 -34.20 -11.69 20.97
CA ALA A 244 -34.65 -11.20 19.67
C ALA A 244 -33.79 -10.01 19.24
N VAL A 245 -33.24 -10.08 18.04
CA VAL A 245 -32.26 -9.13 17.50
C VAL A 245 -32.68 -8.69 16.11
N ARG A 246 -32.72 -7.37 15.91
CA ARG A 246 -32.83 -6.75 14.58
C ARG A 246 -31.43 -6.57 14.01
N THR A 247 -31.07 -7.29 12.96
CA THR A 247 -29.80 -7.09 12.26
C THR A 247 -29.84 -5.84 11.38
N ASP A 248 -28.66 -5.30 11.05
CA ASP A 248 -28.54 -4.09 10.21
C ASP A 248 -29.11 -4.23 8.80
N ASP A 249 -29.12 -5.46 8.29
CA ASP A 249 -29.75 -5.80 7.00
C ASP A 249 -31.28 -5.95 7.11
N GLY A 250 -31.87 -5.60 8.26
CA GLY A 250 -33.30 -5.52 8.50
C GLY A 250 -33.96 -6.82 8.96
N ARG A 251 -33.21 -7.92 9.07
CA ARG A 251 -33.77 -9.22 9.47
C ARG A 251 -34.04 -9.30 10.96
N ASN A 252 -35.04 -10.11 11.31
CA ASN A 252 -35.34 -10.48 12.68
C ASN A 252 -34.76 -11.85 12.98
N VAL A 253 -33.89 -11.90 13.98
CA VAL A 253 -33.25 -13.13 14.43
C VAL A 253 -33.68 -13.39 15.86
N VAL A 254 -34.35 -14.51 16.07
CA VAL A 254 -34.79 -14.97 17.39
C VAL A 254 -34.13 -16.31 17.65
N PHE A 255 -33.51 -16.46 18.83
CA PHE A 255 -32.81 -17.67 19.22
C PHE A 255 -32.89 -17.91 20.72
N ASP A 256 -32.74 -19.18 21.11
CA ASP A 256 -32.53 -19.56 22.51
C ASP A 256 -31.07 -19.29 22.89
N THR A 257 -30.86 -18.67 24.05
CA THR A 257 -29.53 -18.34 24.57
C THR A 257 -28.67 -19.57 24.86
N LYS A 258 -29.30 -20.75 25.02
CA LYS A 258 -28.62 -22.04 25.17
C LYS A 258 -28.12 -22.60 23.84
N ASP A 259 -28.85 -22.35 22.76
CA ASP A 259 -28.51 -22.84 21.43
C ASP A 259 -27.45 -21.95 20.76
N TYR A 260 -27.40 -20.67 21.13
CA TYR A 260 -26.43 -19.73 20.59
C TYR A 260 -25.90 -18.75 21.65
N ALA A 261 -24.65 -18.98 22.08
CA ALA A 261 -23.95 -18.19 23.09
C ALA A 261 -22.78 -17.35 22.53
N HIS A 262 -22.56 -17.35 21.21
CA HIS A 262 -21.43 -16.65 20.58
C HIS A 262 -21.78 -15.18 20.26
N LEU A 263 -21.96 -14.40 21.33
CA LEU A 263 -22.40 -13.01 21.32
C LEU A 263 -21.38 -12.13 22.07
N ASP A 264 -21.26 -10.87 21.67
CA ASP A 264 -20.66 -9.82 22.50
C ASP A 264 -21.29 -8.47 22.18
N HIS A 265 -20.95 -7.42 22.92
CA HIS A 265 -21.36 -6.06 22.59
C HIS A 265 -20.74 -5.61 21.26
N GLY A 266 -21.53 -4.88 20.47
CA GLY A 266 -21.21 -4.51 19.09
C GLY A 266 -21.03 -3.00 18.87
N TYR A 267 -20.83 -2.20 19.91
CA TYR A 267 -20.55 -0.77 19.78
C TYR A 267 -19.13 -0.52 19.24
N ALA A 268 -18.18 -1.33 19.72
CA ALA A 268 -16.77 -1.28 19.34
C ALA A 268 -16.26 -2.63 18.84
N ALA A 269 -15.29 -2.60 17.93
CA ALA A 269 -14.63 -3.77 17.38
C ALA A 269 -13.13 -3.52 17.16
N THR A 270 -12.36 -4.61 17.09
CA THR A 270 -10.96 -4.49 16.68
C THR A 270 -10.88 -4.17 15.19
N ILE A 271 -9.85 -3.44 14.77
CA ILE A 271 -9.61 -3.11 13.35
C ILE A 271 -9.60 -4.38 12.47
N HIS A 272 -9.05 -5.48 12.98
CA HIS A 272 -9.06 -6.79 12.31
C HIS A 272 -10.46 -7.34 12.05
N LYS A 273 -11.40 -7.14 12.98
CA LYS A 273 -12.80 -7.59 12.81
C LYS A 273 -13.59 -6.71 11.85
N ALA A 274 -13.13 -5.49 11.60
CA ALA A 274 -13.76 -4.55 10.69
C ALA A 274 -13.22 -4.64 9.25
N GLN A 275 -12.32 -5.58 8.95
CA GLN A 275 -11.87 -5.80 7.58
C GLN A 275 -13.04 -6.25 6.69
N GLY A 276 -13.13 -5.66 5.50
CA GLY A 276 -14.28 -5.83 4.60
C GLY A 276 -15.56 -5.09 5.01
N MET A 277 -15.65 -4.57 6.24
CA MET A 277 -16.80 -3.79 6.70
C MET A 277 -16.86 -2.42 6.00
N THR A 278 -18.07 -1.95 5.75
CA THR A 278 -18.35 -0.57 5.34
C THR A 278 -19.48 -0.03 6.23
N VAL A 279 -19.26 1.14 6.80
CA VAL A 279 -20.22 1.87 7.64
C VAL A 279 -20.37 3.28 7.10
N ASP A 280 -21.44 3.97 7.48
CA ASP A 280 -21.62 5.37 7.09
C ASP A 280 -20.66 6.24 7.92
N ARG A 281 -20.54 5.95 9.22
CA ARG A 281 -19.66 6.66 10.16
C ARG A 281 -18.71 5.74 10.94
N ALA A 282 -17.43 6.08 10.99
CA ALA A 282 -16.43 5.38 11.77
C ALA A 282 -15.81 6.28 12.86
N HIS A 283 -15.72 5.78 14.09
CA HIS A 283 -14.97 6.42 15.16
C HIS A 283 -13.73 5.57 15.45
N VAL A 284 -12.55 6.17 15.54
CA VAL A 284 -11.30 5.44 15.71
C VAL A 284 -10.58 5.96 16.96
N LEU A 285 -10.25 5.07 17.88
CA LEU A 285 -9.32 5.37 18.98
C LEU A 285 -7.93 4.91 18.60
N ALA A 286 -7.03 5.86 18.33
CA ALA A 286 -5.64 5.56 18.02
C ALA A 286 -4.88 5.10 19.27
N THR A 287 -4.04 4.08 19.12
CA THR A 287 -3.16 3.58 20.18
C THR A 287 -1.76 3.30 19.65
N PRO A 288 -0.70 3.30 20.47
CA PRO A 288 0.69 3.08 20.01
C PRO A 288 0.95 1.73 19.33
N GLY A 289 0.03 0.77 19.49
CA GLY A 289 0.08 -0.53 18.83
C GLY A 289 -0.28 -0.51 17.34
N MET A 290 -0.91 0.57 16.87
CA MET A 290 -1.29 0.73 15.45
C MET A 290 -0.08 1.02 14.56
N ASP A 291 -0.26 0.80 13.26
CA ASP A 291 0.72 0.98 12.19
C ASP A 291 0.02 1.46 10.91
N SER A 292 0.74 1.51 9.78
CA SER A 292 0.19 1.96 8.48
C SER A 292 -1.00 1.13 8.01
N HIS A 293 -0.91 -0.19 8.08
CA HIS A 293 -1.97 -1.11 7.66
C HIS A 293 -3.21 -0.95 8.55
N GLY A 294 -3.02 -0.86 9.87
CA GLY A 294 -4.08 -0.62 10.84
C GLY A 294 -4.76 0.74 10.65
N ALA A 295 -3.98 1.80 10.39
CA ALA A 295 -4.51 3.13 10.10
C ALA A 295 -5.32 3.15 8.80
N TYR A 296 -4.79 2.58 7.72
CA TYR A 296 -5.48 2.49 6.44
C TYR A 296 -6.79 1.70 6.58
N VAL A 297 -6.76 0.52 7.22
CA VAL A 297 -7.98 -0.25 7.44
C VAL A 297 -8.97 0.50 8.32
N ALA A 298 -8.56 1.08 9.45
CA ALA A 298 -9.48 1.75 10.38
C ALA A 298 -10.13 3.00 9.76
N MET A 299 -9.33 3.85 9.12
CA MET A 299 -9.77 5.16 8.64
C MET A 299 -10.51 5.07 7.30
N SER A 300 -10.43 3.95 6.56
CA SER A 300 -11.10 3.80 5.26
C SER A 300 -12.47 3.12 5.32
N ARG A 301 -13.00 2.73 6.49
CA ARG A 301 -14.29 1.99 6.58
C ARG A 301 -15.54 2.85 6.44
N HIS A 302 -15.43 4.17 6.56
CA HIS A 302 -16.56 5.09 6.46
C HIS A 302 -16.95 5.39 5.01
N ARG A 303 -18.22 5.76 4.78
CA ARG A 303 -18.71 6.38 3.55
C ARG A 303 -18.80 7.90 3.67
N ASP A 304 -19.24 8.38 4.83
CA ASP A 304 -19.60 9.78 5.06
C ASP A 304 -18.71 10.46 6.10
N GLY A 305 -18.45 9.80 7.23
CA GLY A 305 -17.81 10.45 8.38
C GLY A 305 -16.75 9.61 9.09
N LEU A 306 -15.64 10.25 9.45
CA LEU A 306 -14.60 9.69 10.30
C LEU A 306 -14.36 10.61 11.49
N ALA A 307 -14.10 10.04 12.67
CA ALA A 307 -13.57 10.78 13.81
C ALA A 307 -12.43 10.01 14.48
N LEU A 308 -11.19 10.50 14.34
CA LEU A 308 -9.99 9.91 14.93
C LEU A 308 -9.66 10.59 16.25
N HIS A 309 -9.60 9.84 17.34
CA HIS A 309 -9.27 10.35 18.67
C HIS A 309 -7.96 9.75 19.18
N TYR A 310 -7.17 10.53 19.91
CA TYR A 310 -5.93 10.07 20.52
C TYR A 310 -5.60 10.84 21.81
N GLY A 311 -4.91 10.19 22.75
CA GLY A 311 -4.40 10.80 23.97
C GLY A 311 -2.98 11.33 23.81
N ARG A 312 -2.67 12.48 24.45
CA ARG A 312 -1.32 13.09 24.43
C ARG A 312 -0.29 12.32 25.27
N ASP A 313 -0.75 11.58 26.26
CA ASP A 313 0.03 10.60 27.02
C ASP A 313 0.61 9.48 26.14
N ASP A 314 -0.12 9.07 25.10
CA ASP A 314 0.36 8.14 24.08
C ASP A 314 1.11 8.82 22.93
N PHE A 315 0.60 9.98 22.50
CA PHE A 315 1.11 10.72 21.35
C PHE A 315 1.24 12.19 21.70
N ALA A 316 2.44 12.60 22.14
CA ALA A 316 2.72 13.97 22.60
C ALA A 316 2.20 15.07 21.65
N ASP A 317 2.23 14.81 20.34
CA ASP A 317 1.70 15.67 19.31
C ASP A 317 1.22 14.88 18.07
N GLN A 318 0.60 15.59 17.13
CA GLN A 318 0.14 15.01 15.86
C GLN A 318 1.29 14.43 15.02
N SER A 319 2.52 14.91 15.15
CA SER A 319 3.68 14.34 14.44
C SER A 319 4.03 12.95 14.98
N LYS A 320 3.90 12.72 16.29
CA LYS A 320 4.04 11.38 16.90
C LYS A 320 2.92 10.43 16.50
N LEU A 321 1.68 10.93 16.42
CA LEU A 321 0.55 10.18 15.88
C LEU A 321 0.85 9.76 14.44
N VAL A 322 1.16 10.72 13.56
CA VAL A 322 1.50 10.47 12.16
C VAL A 322 2.66 9.51 12.05
N GLY A 323 3.74 9.71 12.81
CA GLY A 323 4.91 8.84 12.81
C GLY A 323 4.54 7.39 13.14
N THR A 324 3.67 7.18 14.13
CA THR A 324 3.22 5.84 14.54
C THR A 324 2.30 5.20 13.50
N LEU A 325 1.32 5.96 13.00
CA LEU A 325 0.37 5.51 11.98
C LEU A 325 0.97 5.43 10.57
N SER A 326 2.21 5.91 10.37
CA SER A 326 2.97 5.73 9.13
C SER A 326 3.99 4.61 9.22
N ARG A 327 4.18 3.98 10.39
CA ARG A 327 5.15 2.89 10.53
C ARG A 327 4.71 1.72 9.67
N GLU A 328 5.58 1.32 8.76
CA GLU A 328 5.41 0.07 8.03
C GLU A 328 5.94 -1.08 8.88
N ARG A 329 5.07 -2.03 9.22
CA ARG A 329 5.44 -3.31 9.86
C ARG A 329 5.16 -4.45 8.89
N GLY A 330 5.64 -4.31 7.67
CA GLY A 330 5.47 -5.32 6.65
C GLY A 330 6.08 -6.65 7.07
N LYS A 331 5.36 -7.75 6.86
CA LYS A 331 5.94 -9.10 6.93
C LYS A 331 6.88 -9.31 5.76
N ASP A 332 8.12 -9.63 6.09
CA ASP A 332 9.10 -10.07 5.10
C ASP A 332 8.88 -11.53 4.72
N MET A 333 9.27 -11.84 3.49
CA MET A 333 9.47 -13.22 3.04
C MET A 333 10.94 -13.58 3.18
N ALA A 334 11.23 -14.86 3.45
CA ALA A 334 12.61 -15.35 3.42
C ALA A 334 13.29 -15.06 2.06
N SER A 335 12.48 -15.00 1.00
CA SER A 335 12.88 -14.69 -0.36
C SER A 335 13.15 -13.20 -0.62
N ASP A 336 13.00 -12.33 0.37
CA ASP A 336 13.36 -10.90 0.27
C ASP A 336 14.84 -10.70 0.65
N TYR A 337 15.43 -11.70 1.30
CA TYR A 337 16.82 -11.71 1.75
C TYR A 337 17.67 -12.51 0.77
N LYS A 338 18.77 -11.92 0.28
CA LYS A 338 19.60 -12.46 -0.81
C LYS A 338 20.54 -13.67 -0.53
N PRO A 339 20.51 -14.45 0.59
CA PRO A 339 21.18 -15.75 0.60
C PRO A 339 20.23 -16.91 0.19
N GLU A 340 19.16 -16.64 -0.56
CA GLU A 340 18.09 -17.60 -0.93
C GLU A 340 18.63 -18.93 -1.46
N GLN A 341 19.60 -18.89 -2.37
CA GLN A 341 20.15 -20.10 -2.99
C GLN A 341 20.97 -20.92 -1.99
N GLN A 342 21.90 -20.28 -1.26
CA GLN A 342 22.77 -20.98 -0.32
C GLN A 342 22.02 -21.51 0.92
N PHE A 343 20.92 -20.87 1.33
CA PHE A 343 20.13 -21.30 2.48
C PHE A 343 19.16 -22.43 2.14
N ALA A 344 18.47 -22.35 0.99
CA ALA A 344 17.55 -23.38 0.53
C ALA A 344 18.27 -24.68 0.13
N GLU A 345 19.44 -24.57 -0.54
CA GLU A 345 20.28 -25.72 -0.93
C GLU A 345 20.83 -26.47 0.30
N ARG A 346 21.25 -25.76 1.35
CA ARG A 346 21.71 -26.39 2.61
C ARG A 346 20.62 -27.15 3.38
N ARG A 347 19.34 -26.87 3.10
CA ARG A 347 18.17 -27.52 3.73
C ARG A 347 17.47 -28.52 2.80
N GLY A 348 18.00 -28.76 1.60
CA GLY A 348 17.45 -29.72 0.65
C GLY A 348 16.11 -29.31 0.02
N ILE A 349 15.79 -28.01 -0.03
CA ILE A 349 14.55 -27.51 -0.63
C ILE A 349 14.83 -27.09 -2.08
N THR A 350 14.75 -28.02 -3.02
CA THR A 350 14.96 -27.77 -4.46
C THR A 350 13.65 -27.42 -5.17
N PHE A 351 13.29 -26.13 -5.17
CA PHE A 351 12.10 -25.63 -5.89
C PHE A 351 12.19 -25.81 -7.42
N ARG A 352 13.41 -25.99 -7.96
CA ARG A 352 13.67 -26.11 -9.40
C ARG A 352 13.37 -27.48 -9.99
N GLU A 353 13.44 -28.56 -9.21
CA GLU A 353 13.31 -29.91 -9.78
C GLU A 353 11.87 -30.22 -10.18
N ARG A 354 10.88 -29.82 -9.37
CA ARG A 354 9.46 -30.04 -9.65
C ARG A 354 8.93 -29.21 -10.84
N ILE A 355 9.40 -27.97 -10.98
CA ILE A 355 8.96 -27.08 -12.07
C ILE A 355 9.58 -27.49 -13.42
N LEU A 356 10.84 -27.94 -13.42
CA LEU A 356 11.50 -28.44 -14.63
C LEU A 356 10.94 -29.80 -15.09
N GLU A 357 10.45 -30.64 -14.17
CA GLU A 357 9.76 -31.89 -14.49
C GLU A 357 8.41 -31.63 -15.17
N ILE A 358 7.63 -30.66 -14.67
CA ILE A 358 6.35 -30.25 -15.27
C ILE A 358 6.57 -29.60 -16.65
N ALA A 359 7.61 -28.78 -16.81
CA ALA A 359 7.94 -28.17 -18.09
C ALA A 359 8.45 -29.17 -19.14
N ARG A 360 9.01 -30.32 -18.72
CA ARG A 360 9.52 -31.38 -19.62
C ARG A 360 8.46 -32.36 -20.12
N GLN A 361 7.25 -32.37 -19.55
CA GLN A 361 6.20 -33.33 -19.91
C GLN A 361 5.15 -32.83 -20.94
N LEU A 362 5.31 -31.63 -21.50
CA LEU A 362 4.46 -31.15 -22.60
C LEU A 362 5.02 -31.61 -23.96
N PRO A 363 4.25 -32.32 -24.81
CA PRO A 363 4.69 -32.62 -26.16
C PRO A 363 4.73 -31.34 -27.00
N GLU A 364 5.80 -31.16 -27.77
CA GLU A 364 5.86 -30.15 -28.82
C GLU A 364 4.76 -30.40 -29.87
N ARG A 365 4.07 -29.32 -30.24
CA ARG A 365 3.06 -29.16 -31.30
C ARG A 365 1.59 -29.37 -30.90
N ALA A 366 0.96 -28.26 -30.54
CA ALA A 366 -0.39 -27.95 -31.01
C ALA A 366 -0.47 -26.45 -31.34
N LYS A 367 -0.75 -26.14 -32.62
CA LYS A 367 -1.00 -24.78 -33.11
C LYS A 367 -2.18 -24.18 -32.33
N SER A 368 -1.98 -22.98 -31.79
CA SER A 368 -3.00 -22.22 -31.07
C SER A 368 -4.21 -21.92 -31.94
N ILE A 369 -5.41 -22.19 -31.42
CA ILE A 369 -6.73 -21.91 -32.01
C ILE A 369 -7.04 -20.39 -32.00
N PHE A 370 -6.12 -19.55 -31.50
CA PHE A 370 -6.25 -18.10 -31.45
C PHE A 370 -5.30 -17.35 -32.41
N ALA A 371 -4.67 -18.05 -33.36
CA ALA A 371 -3.93 -17.40 -34.44
C ALA A 371 -4.90 -16.72 -35.43
N GLY A 372 -5.39 -15.52 -35.08
CA GLY A 372 -6.21 -14.67 -35.97
C GLY A 372 -7.34 -13.86 -35.34
N PHE A 373 -7.55 -13.93 -34.02
CA PHE A 373 -8.69 -13.21 -33.39
C PHE A 373 -8.34 -11.74 -33.07
N ARG A 374 -8.98 -10.79 -33.78
CA ARG A 374 -8.98 -9.35 -33.46
C ARG A 374 -10.38 -8.94 -33.00
N PRO A 375 -10.60 -8.53 -31.74
CA PRO A 375 -11.88 -7.96 -31.33
C PRO A 375 -12.01 -6.53 -31.87
N LEU A 376 -13.17 -6.21 -32.45
CA LEU A 376 -13.53 -4.86 -32.87
C LEU A 376 -13.60 -3.92 -31.66
N ALA A 377 -12.74 -2.90 -31.65
CA ALA A 377 -12.90 -1.74 -30.79
C ALA A 377 -13.98 -0.83 -31.37
N ASN A 378 -15.20 -0.87 -30.82
CA ASN A 378 -16.15 0.21 -31.00
C ASN A 378 -16.22 1.09 -29.75
N ARG A 379 -16.01 2.38 -30.02
CA ARG A 379 -16.09 3.57 -29.19
C ARG A 379 -17.19 3.51 -28.13
N LEU A 380 -16.80 3.77 -26.89
CA LEU A 380 -17.65 4.43 -25.92
C LEU A 380 -17.08 5.84 -25.72
N GLU A 381 -17.90 6.82 -26.05
CA GLU A 381 -17.63 8.25 -25.86
C GLU A 381 -17.66 8.60 -24.37
N ALA A 382 -16.65 9.35 -23.93
CA ALA A 382 -16.53 9.85 -22.57
C ALA A 382 -17.30 11.16 -22.40
N LEU A 383 -18.01 11.32 -21.29
CA LEU A 383 -18.43 12.64 -20.80
C LEU A 383 -17.42 13.20 -19.77
N PRO A 384 -17.22 14.53 -19.72
CA PRO A 384 -15.97 15.12 -19.25
C PRO A 384 -16.14 16.04 -18.03
N THR A 385 -15.36 15.85 -16.97
CA THR A 385 -14.80 16.94 -16.12
C THR A 385 -13.86 16.36 -15.06
N GLU A 386 -12.58 16.20 -15.41
CA GLU A 386 -11.38 16.14 -14.52
C GLU A 386 -10.14 15.60 -15.28
N GLN A 387 -10.31 15.02 -16.48
CA GLN A 387 -9.23 14.49 -17.32
C GLN A 387 -8.27 15.54 -17.92
N VAL A 388 -8.61 16.83 -17.86
CA VAL A 388 -7.90 17.88 -18.62
C VAL A 388 -6.46 18.08 -18.11
N GLY A 389 -6.23 18.11 -16.80
CA GLY A 389 -4.88 18.34 -16.23
C GLY A 389 -3.88 17.19 -16.45
N LEU A 390 -4.34 15.93 -16.29
CA LEU A 390 -3.50 14.74 -16.50
C LEU A 390 -3.24 14.47 -18.00
N SER A 391 -4.19 14.80 -18.87
CA SER A 391 -4.00 14.76 -20.32
C SER A 391 -2.96 15.80 -20.79
N ASP A 392 -3.02 17.01 -20.25
CA ASP A 392 -2.13 18.09 -20.67
C ASP A 392 -0.70 17.87 -20.17
N GLN A 393 -0.52 17.39 -18.93
CA GLN A 393 0.81 17.00 -18.43
C GLN A 393 1.39 15.84 -19.27
N ARG A 394 0.57 14.83 -19.59
CA ARG A 394 1.00 13.71 -20.43
C ARG A 394 1.47 14.21 -21.80
N ARG A 395 0.67 15.04 -22.47
CA ARG A 395 1.02 15.64 -23.77
C ARG A 395 2.27 16.50 -23.69
N ALA A 396 2.48 17.25 -22.61
CA ALA A 396 3.68 18.06 -22.42
C ALA A 396 4.94 17.20 -22.24
N VAL A 397 4.85 16.12 -21.45
CA VAL A 397 5.95 15.15 -21.29
C VAL A 397 6.27 14.46 -22.61
N GLU A 398 5.27 14.06 -23.39
CA GLU A 398 5.47 13.43 -24.71
C GLU A 398 6.14 14.39 -25.72
N ARG A 399 5.72 15.65 -25.75
CA ARG A 399 6.34 16.68 -26.59
C ARG A 399 7.79 16.93 -26.20
N TYR A 400 8.07 17.03 -24.90
CA TYR A 400 9.43 17.19 -24.41
C TYR A 400 10.31 15.98 -24.74
N ALA A 401 9.80 14.77 -24.48
CA ALA A 401 10.52 13.53 -24.76
C ALA A 401 10.81 13.34 -26.26
N ARG A 402 9.89 13.73 -27.15
CA ARG A 402 10.11 13.69 -28.60
C ARG A 402 11.23 14.63 -29.05
N ALA A 403 11.24 15.86 -28.55
CA ALA A 403 12.33 16.80 -28.83
C ALA A 403 13.67 16.31 -28.26
N ALA A 404 13.65 15.72 -27.05
CA ALA A 404 14.85 15.15 -26.42
C ALA A 404 15.36 13.91 -27.16
N ALA A 405 14.47 13.04 -27.65
CA ALA A 405 14.83 11.84 -28.40
C ALA A 405 15.42 12.19 -29.78
N ASP A 406 14.88 13.19 -30.47
CA ASP A 406 15.40 13.70 -31.75
C ASP A 406 16.83 14.25 -31.59
N ILE A 407 17.07 15.07 -30.56
CA ILE A 407 18.41 15.55 -30.21
C ILE A 407 19.34 14.39 -29.84
N GLY A 408 18.85 13.43 -29.05
CA GLY A 408 19.60 12.24 -28.67
C GLY A 408 20.07 11.42 -29.89
N GLN A 409 19.18 11.26 -30.88
CA GLN A 409 19.49 10.57 -32.12
C GLN A 409 20.55 11.30 -32.97
N MET A 410 20.49 12.63 -33.07
CA MET A 410 21.54 13.42 -33.74
C MET A 410 22.91 13.22 -33.08
N CYS A 411 22.95 13.26 -31.74
CA CYS A 411 24.17 13.02 -30.97
C CYS A 411 24.72 11.60 -31.17
N GLU A 412 23.87 10.58 -31.16
CA GLU A 412 24.27 9.19 -31.42
C GLU A 412 24.85 8.99 -32.83
N GLN A 413 24.36 9.75 -33.82
CA GLN A 413 24.83 9.70 -35.21
C GLN A 413 26.02 10.63 -35.47
N GLY A 414 26.52 11.36 -34.46
CA GLY A 414 27.61 12.32 -34.62
C GLY A 414 27.24 13.56 -35.47
N LEU A 415 25.96 13.85 -35.61
CA LEU A 415 25.43 14.97 -36.39
C LEU A 415 25.31 16.23 -35.53
N PRO A 416 25.49 17.44 -36.11
CA PRO A 416 25.29 18.68 -35.39
C PRO A 416 23.81 18.90 -35.05
N ILE A 417 23.51 19.28 -33.81
CA ILE A 417 22.15 19.64 -33.37
C ILE A 417 21.74 20.94 -34.08
N LEU A 418 20.62 20.89 -34.82
CA LEU A 418 20.14 22.01 -35.62
C LEU A 418 19.42 23.07 -34.74
N PRO A 419 19.43 24.36 -35.12
CA PRO A 419 18.79 25.42 -34.33
C PRO A 419 17.32 25.15 -33.99
N HIS A 420 16.53 24.66 -34.94
CA HIS A 420 15.11 24.37 -34.73
C HIS A 420 14.85 23.23 -33.73
N GLN A 421 15.78 22.29 -33.57
CA GLN A 421 15.66 21.20 -32.59
C GLN A 421 15.87 21.75 -31.17
N ARG A 422 16.81 22.68 -31.00
CA ARG A 422 17.02 23.39 -29.72
C ARG A 422 15.79 24.21 -29.35
N ASP A 423 15.24 24.95 -30.31
CA ASP A 423 14.03 25.75 -30.11
C ASP A 423 12.82 24.87 -29.75
N ALA A 424 12.70 23.69 -30.38
CA ALA A 424 11.63 22.75 -30.09
C ALA A 424 11.71 22.20 -28.66
N LEU A 425 12.92 21.82 -28.20
CA LEU A 425 13.13 21.36 -26.83
C LEU A 425 12.85 22.46 -25.81
N GLU A 426 13.32 23.68 -26.07
CA GLU A 426 13.10 24.82 -25.17
C GLU A 426 11.60 25.18 -25.06
N LYS A 427 10.89 25.22 -26.19
CA LYS A 427 9.44 25.46 -26.22
C LYS A 427 8.66 24.35 -25.49
N ALA A 428 9.03 23.09 -25.71
CA ALA A 428 8.41 21.96 -25.01
C ALA A 428 8.67 22.01 -23.50
N GLY A 429 9.88 22.42 -23.08
CA GLY A 429 10.22 22.63 -21.68
C GLY A 429 9.38 23.73 -21.04
N LYS A 430 9.31 24.92 -21.66
CA LYS A 430 8.47 26.03 -21.17
C LYS A 430 7.00 25.62 -21.01
N ALA A 431 6.47 24.83 -21.96
CA ALA A 431 5.11 24.30 -21.87
C ALA A 431 4.94 23.30 -20.71
N LEU A 432 5.95 22.47 -20.45
CA LEU A 432 5.94 21.55 -19.32
C LEU A 432 6.04 22.28 -17.97
N ASP A 433 6.91 23.29 -17.86
CA ASP A 433 7.06 24.09 -16.64
C ASP A 433 5.82 24.93 -16.31
N ALA A 434 5.08 25.38 -17.34
CA ALA A 434 3.81 26.08 -17.17
C ALA A 434 2.72 25.19 -16.54
N ILE A 435 2.77 23.88 -16.78
CA ILE A 435 1.83 22.90 -16.19
C ILE A 435 2.35 22.41 -14.84
N ARG A 436 3.66 22.19 -14.72
CA ARG A 436 4.31 21.69 -13.53
C ARG A 436 5.60 22.47 -13.26
N PRO A 437 5.65 23.30 -12.21
CA PRO A 437 6.88 24.00 -11.84
C PRO A 437 8.06 23.05 -11.72
N HIS A 438 9.19 23.40 -12.37
CA HIS A 438 10.42 22.60 -12.45
C HIS A 438 10.30 21.26 -13.21
N GLY A 439 9.17 21.00 -13.88
CA GLY A 439 8.95 19.77 -14.64
C GLY A 439 9.99 19.51 -15.73
N THR A 440 10.50 20.56 -16.37
CA THR A 440 11.58 20.43 -17.37
C THR A 440 12.86 19.90 -16.74
N ALA A 441 13.27 20.46 -15.61
CA ALA A 441 14.51 20.07 -14.94
C ALA A 441 14.42 18.63 -14.41
N ASP A 442 13.28 18.30 -13.78
CA ASP A 442 13.01 16.97 -13.23
C ASP A 442 12.96 15.92 -14.35
N LEU A 443 12.31 16.22 -15.49
CA LEU A 443 12.24 15.31 -16.64
C LEU A 443 13.58 15.17 -17.35
N ALA A 444 14.33 16.27 -17.53
CA ALA A 444 15.66 16.23 -18.12
C ALA A 444 16.62 15.34 -17.32
N SER A 445 16.61 15.46 -15.98
CA SER A 445 17.40 14.61 -15.08
C SER A 445 17.03 13.14 -15.22
N ALA A 446 15.72 12.83 -15.25
CA ALA A 446 15.21 11.49 -15.45
C ALA A 446 15.67 10.88 -16.78
N LEU A 447 15.54 11.63 -17.89
CA LEU A 447 15.94 11.16 -19.22
C LEU A 447 17.46 11.01 -19.35
N GLN A 448 18.25 11.87 -18.70
CA GLN A 448 19.71 11.73 -18.69
C GLN A 448 20.16 10.46 -17.96
N ARG A 449 19.45 10.06 -16.90
CA ARG A 449 19.74 8.82 -16.15
C ARG A 449 19.24 7.57 -16.86
N GLN A 450 18.07 7.65 -17.50
CA GLN A 450 17.48 6.54 -18.22
C GLN A 450 17.06 6.97 -19.64
N PRO A 451 18.01 6.99 -20.61
CA PRO A 451 17.77 7.50 -21.96
C PRO A 451 16.65 6.78 -22.72
N SER A 452 16.38 5.51 -22.39
CA SER A 452 15.30 4.73 -23.01
C SER A 452 13.92 5.36 -22.80
N LEU A 453 13.72 6.07 -21.68
CA LEU A 453 12.45 6.72 -21.36
C LEU A 453 12.09 7.83 -22.36
N ALA A 454 13.09 8.44 -23.02
CA ALA A 454 12.84 9.48 -24.01
C ALA A 454 12.14 8.90 -25.24
N ARG A 455 12.60 7.73 -25.72
CA ARG A 455 11.99 7.02 -26.86
C ARG A 455 10.62 6.47 -26.50
N ASP A 456 10.51 5.81 -25.35
CA ASP A 456 9.23 5.27 -24.87
C ASP A 456 8.16 6.38 -24.74
N ALA A 457 8.51 7.51 -24.15
CA ALA A 457 7.58 8.64 -24.02
C ALA A 457 7.29 9.32 -25.37
N ALA A 458 8.25 9.42 -26.29
CA ALA A 458 8.01 9.93 -27.64
C ALA A 458 6.98 9.09 -28.43
N ASP A 459 6.98 7.76 -28.18
CA ASP A 459 6.06 6.76 -28.74
C ASP A 459 4.69 6.72 -28.02
N GLY A 460 4.44 7.61 -27.05
CA GLY A 460 3.20 7.67 -26.29
C GLY A 460 3.16 6.76 -25.04
N ARG A 461 4.24 6.05 -24.72
CA ARG A 461 4.42 5.30 -23.46
C ARG A 461 5.04 6.21 -22.38
N SER A 462 4.40 7.35 -22.14
CA SER A 462 4.90 8.45 -21.29
C SER A 462 4.84 8.19 -19.77
N GLN A 463 4.16 7.13 -19.32
CA GLN A 463 4.01 6.80 -17.90
C GLN A 463 5.35 6.55 -17.18
N GLY A 464 6.31 5.89 -17.85
CA GLY A 464 7.64 5.66 -17.28
C GLY A 464 8.40 6.96 -17.05
N ALA A 465 8.37 7.87 -18.03
CA ALA A 465 9.00 9.18 -17.93
C ALA A 465 8.33 10.08 -16.87
N ILE A 466 7.01 10.01 -16.73
CA ILE A 466 6.26 10.75 -15.70
C ILE A 466 6.67 10.28 -14.29
N ARG A 467 6.74 8.96 -14.06
CA ARG A 467 7.17 8.43 -12.75
C ARG A 467 8.63 8.80 -12.44
N ALA A 468 9.51 8.70 -13.42
CA ALA A 468 10.92 9.08 -13.24
C ALA A 468 11.07 10.58 -12.95
N MET A 469 10.32 11.43 -13.65
CA MET A 469 10.25 12.87 -13.36
C MET A 469 9.71 13.14 -11.95
N GLN A 470 8.70 12.40 -11.48
CA GLN A 470 8.17 12.53 -10.12
C GLN A 470 9.22 12.16 -9.05
N LEU A 471 9.96 11.08 -9.28
CA LEU A 471 11.07 10.67 -8.40
C LEU A 471 12.16 11.76 -8.33
N GLU A 472 12.53 12.35 -9.48
CA GLU A 472 13.50 13.46 -9.50
C GLU A 472 12.96 14.70 -8.76
N ALA A 473 11.65 14.96 -8.83
CA ALA A 473 11.00 16.03 -8.07
C ALA A 473 11.06 15.77 -6.55
N GLU A 474 10.86 14.54 -6.10
CA GLU A 474 10.95 14.14 -4.69
C GLU A 474 12.39 14.32 -4.17
N ILE A 475 13.38 13.82 -4.92
CA ILE A 475 14.80 13.99 -4.60
C ILE A 475 15.15 15.47 -4.55
N ARG A 476 14.65 16.29 -5.49
CA ARG A 476 14.92 17.73 -5.52
C ARG A 476 14.44 18.42 -4.24
N VAL A 477 13.37 17.98 -3.61
CA VAL A 477 12.82 18.63 -2.39
C VAL A 477 13.54 18.15 -1.12
N ASP A 478 13.95 16.88 -1.05
CA ASP A 478 14.55 16.27 0.15
C ASP A 478 16.10 16.38 0.16
N PRO A 479 16.70 17.19 1.06
CA PRO A 479 18.16 17.33 1.14
C PRO A 479 18.89 16.03 1.48
N ALA A 480 18.28 15.12 2.22
CA ALA A 480 18.88 13.82 2.55
C ALA A 480 18.98 12.95 1.30
N GLN A 481 17.92 12.89 0.49
CA GLN A 481 17.94 12.17 -0.78
C GLN A 481 18.89 12.79 -1.79
N ARG A 482 19.02 14.13 -1.83
CA ARG A 482 20.05 14.80 -2.65
C ARG A 482 21.47 14.42 -2.20
N ALA A 483 21.72 14.35 -0.89
CA ALA A 483 23.01 13.93 -0.35
C ALA A 483 23.31 12.45 -0.68
N ASP A 484 22.34 11.55 -0.48
CA ASP A 484 22.47 10.14 -0.87
C ASP A 484 22.76 10.00 -2.37
N ARG A 485 22.06 10.78 -3.20
CA ARG A 485 22.28 10.80 -4.64
C ARG A 485 23.68 11.29 -5.00
N PHE A 486 24.16 12.33 -4.33
CA PHE A 486 25.50 12.87 -4.53
C PHE A 486 26.57 11.82 -4.23
N VAL A 487 26.48 11.13 -3.09
CA VAL A 487 27.43 10.07 -2.70
C VAL A 487 27.44 8.95 -3.73
N SER A 488 26.26 8.47 -4.14
CA SER A 488 26.12 7.39 -5.12
C SER A 488 26.76 7.76 -6.46
N ASP A 489 26.47 8.96 -6.98
CA ASP A 489 27.04 9.43 -8.24
C ASP A 489 28.55 9.67 -8.13
N TRP A 490 29.03 10.20 -7.00
CA TRP A 490 30.45 10.42 -6.74
C TRP A 490 31.25 9.12 -6.76
N GLN A 491 30.78 8.11 -6.04
CA GLN A 491 31.41 6.78 -5.97
C GLN A 491 31.40 6.09 -7.33
N ARG A 492 30.26 6.12 -8.03
CA ARG A 492 30.11 5.49 -9.36
C ARG A 492 31.07 6.11 -10.37
N ILE A 493 31.15 7.44 -10.42
CA ILE A 493 32.06 8.13 -11.34
C ILE A 493 33.52 7.90 -10.93
N GLY A 494 33.82 7.89 -9.63
CA GLY A 494 35.15 7.56 -9.11
C GLY A 494 35.61 6.16 -9.51
N GLN A 495 34.75 5.15 -9.37
CA GLN A 495 35.04 3.77 -9.79
C GLN A 495 35.23 3.66 -11.30
N ALA A 496 34.35 4.29 -12.10
CA ALA A 496 34.47 4.31 -13.56
C ALA A 496 35.78 5.01 -14.00
N ARG A 497 36.18 6.08 -13.32
CA ARG A 497 37.45 6.78 -13.56
C ARG A 497 38.65 5.88 -13.28
N GLN A 498 38.64 5.16 -12.16
CA GLN A 498 39.71 4.21 -11.81
C GLN A 498 39.79 3.04 -12.80
N ALA A 499 38.66 2.56 -13.32
CA ALA A 499 38.65 1.57 -14.39
C ALA A 499 39.30 2.12 -15.66
N MET A 500 38.89 3.30 -16.14
CA MET A 500 39.46 3.95 -17.33
C MET A 500 40.97 4.22 -17.19
N GLN A 501 41.44 4.55 -15.98
CA GLN A 501 42.86 4.73 -15.70
C GLN A 501 43.64 3.40 -15.78
N ARG A 502 43.07 2.31 -15.27
CA ARG A 502 43.67 0.96 -15.39
C ARG A 502 43.71 0.48 -16.83
N ASP A 503 42.71 0.85 -17.63
CA ASP A 503 42.59 0.47 -19.03
C ASP A 503 43.44 1.36 -19.98
N GLY A 504 44.14 2.36 -19.44
CA GLY A 504 45.00 3.27 -20.22
C GLY A 504 44.25 4.37 -21.00
N ASP A 505 42.92 4.48 -20.86
CA ASP A 505 42.14 5.56 -21.47
C ASP A 505 42.25 6.87 -20.66
N SER A 506 43.38 7.56 -20.86
CA SER A 506 43.65 8.85 -20.24
C SER A 506 42.61 9.92 -20.61
N LYS A 507 42.03 9.88 -21.81
CA LYS A 507 41.02 10.85 -22.26
C LYS A 507 39.66 10.58 -21.59
N GLY A 508 39.23 9.33 -21.48
CA GLY A 508 38.04 8.91 -20.73
C GLY A 508 38.14 9.25 -19.25
N ALA A 509 39.27 8.91 -18.62
CA ALA A 509 39.55 9.24 -17.22
C ALA A 509 39.54 10.77 -16.99
N GLN A 510 40.07 11.56 -17.93
CA GLN A 510 40.05 13.01 -17.83
C GLN A 510 38.63 13.60 -17.94
N ARG A 511 37.77 13.05 -18.80
CA ARG A 511 36.36 13.45 -18.90
C ARG A 511 35.61 13.20 -17.59
N LEU A 512 35.82 12.04 -16.97
CA LEU A 512 35.21 11.71 -15.68
C LEU A 512 35.76 12.57 -14.54
N THR A 513 37.05 12.90 -14.57
CA THR A 513 37.69 13.87 -13.65
C THR A 513 36.98 15.21 -13.68
N ASN A 514 36.80 15.79 -14.89
CA ASN A 514 36.12 17.07 -15.04
C ASN A 514 34.69 17.01 -14.49
N ARG A 515 33.96 15.91 -14.75
CA ARG A 515 32.60 15.71 -14.24
C ARG A 515 32.54 15.68 -12.71
N MET A 516 33.50 15.03 -12.04
CA MET A 516 33.57 15.05 -10.57
C MET A 516 33.92 16.45 -10.04
N THR A 517 34.78 17.21 -10.73
CA THR A 517 35.07 18.60 -10.36
C THR A 517 33.82 19.48 -10.46
N ASP A 518 33.00 19.30 -11.49
CA ASP A 518 31.75 20.04 -11.64
C ASP A 518 30.72 19.66 -10.56
N MET A 519 30.66 18.39 -10.16
CA MET A 519 29.84 17.97 -9.02
C MET A 519 30.29 18.64 -7.72
N ALA A 520 31.59 18.67 -7.44
CA ALA A 520 32.12 19.32 -6.24
C ALA A 520 31.78 20.82 -6.22
N LYS A 521 31.95 21.54 -7.33
CA LYS A 521 31.54 22.96 -7.45
C LYS A 521 30.03 23.16 -7.26
N GLY A 522 29.21 22.17 -7.64
CA GLY A 522 27.77 22.22 -7.44
C GLY A 522 27.35 22.29 -5.97
N LEU A 523 28.16 21.76 -5.04
CA LEU A 523 27.88 21.80 -3.61
C LEU A 523 27.88 23.21 -3.03
N GLU A 524 28.66 24.14 -3.61
CA GLU A 524 28.70 25.55 -3.17
C GLU A 524 27.32 26.23 -3.29
N ARG A 525 26.40 25.65 -4.07
CA ARG A 525 25.04 26.16 -4.31
C ARG A 525 23.98 25.45 -3.46
N ASP A 526 24.34 24.43 -2.69
CA ASP A 526 23.42 23.64 -1.85
C ASP A 526 24.01 23.39 -0.45
N ALA A 527 23.96 24.43 0.39
CA ALA A 527 24.51 24.41 1.75
C ALA A 527 23.89 23.31 2.64
N GLN A 528 22.64 22.91 2.39
CA GLN A 528 21.96 21.85 3.14
C GLN A 528 22.60 20.48 2.85
N VAL A 529 22.83 20.19 1.56
CA VAL A 529 23.51 18.95 1.14
C VAL A 529 24.96 18.96 1.59
N GLU A 530 25.67 20.08 1.47
CA GLU A 530 27.05 20.20 1.96
C GLU A 530 27.16 19.87 3.45
N SER A 531 26.24 20.39 4.28
CA SER A 531 26.19 20.12 5.72
C SER A 531 26.01 18.61 6.00
N LEU A 532 25.09 17.95 5.29
CA LEU A 532 24.85 16.51 5.45
C LEU A 532 26.07 15.68 5.03
N LEU A 533 26.73 16.05 3.94
CA LEU A 533 27.89 15.33 3.41
C LEU A 533 29.14 15.47 4.30
N ARG A 534 29.24 16.51 5.15
CA ARG A 534 30.35 16.63 6.13
C ARG A 534 30.40 15.47 7.12
N SER A 535 29.24 14.86 7.44
CA SER A 535 29.19 13.66 8.27
C SER A 535 29.59 12.37 7.52
N ARG A 536 29.71 12.43 6.19
CA ARG A 536 29.94 11.28 5.28
C ARG A 536 31.24 11.37 4.49
N THR A 537 32.23 12.11 4.99
CA THR A 537 33.53 12.32 4.34
C THR A 537 34.28 11.04 3.99
N ARG A 538 34.11 9.97 4.79
CA ARG A 538 34.68 8.64 4.52
C ARG A 538 34.13 8.01 3.25
N GLU A 539 32.82 8.16 3.00
CA GLU A 539 32.16 7.63 1.80
C GLU A 539 32.59 8.37 0.52
N LEU A 540 33.08 9.61 0.69
CA LEU A 540 33.60 10.47 -0.39
C LEU A 540 35.12 10.33 -0.61
N GLY A 541 35.81 9.53 0.21
CA GLY A 541 37.24 9.25 0.08
C GLY A 541 38.17 10.31 0.70
N ILE A 542 37.66 11.21 1.55
CA ILE A 542 38.48 12.22 2.24
C ILE A 542 39.09 11.62 3.52
N LYS A 543 40.43 11.69 3.64
CA LYS A 543 41.22 10.99 4.68
C LYS A 543 41.69 11.88 5.85
N THR A 544 40.83 12.73 6.41
CA THR A 544 40.95 13.23 7.81
C THR A 544 41.62 14.58 8.10
N GLU A 545 41.82 15.48 7.13
CA GLU A 545 42.05 16.91 7.46
C GLU A 545 41.00 17.77 6.77
N LEU A 546 40.07 18.31 7.57
CA LEU A 546 38.96 19.15 7.11
C LEU A 546 39.41 20.60 6.97
N GLY A 547 39.27 21.16 5.78
CA GLY A 547 39.20 22.60 5.59
C GLY A 547 37.84 23.15 6.03
N ARG A 548 37.67 24.48 5.98
CA ARG A 548 36.36 25.10 6.23
C ARG A 548 35.32 24.80 5.15
N ASP A 549 35.70 24.26 4.00
CA ASP A 549 34.88 24.16 2.77
C ASP A 549 34.99 22.77 2.12
N LEU A 550 33.90 21.99 2.16
CA LEU A 550 33.89 20.59 1.68
C LEU A 550 34.03 20.51 0.15
N ALA A 551 33.50 21.49 -0.58
CA ALA A 551 33.60 21.52 -2.04
C ALA A 551 35.06 21.65 -2.50
N ARG A 552 35.84 22.47 -1.79
CA ARG A 552 37.30 22.60 -2.04
C ARG A 552 38.07 21.36 -1.67
N ASP A 553 37.74 20.73 -0.54
CA ASP A 553 38.41 19.50 -0.10
C ASP A 553 38.19 18.35 -1.11
N LEU A 554 36.98 18.25 -1.67
CA LEU A 554 36.65 17.32 -2.76
C LEU A 554 37.38 17.65 -4.08
N ALA A 555 37.48 18.93 -4.45
CA ALA A 555 38.23 19.33 -5.65
C ALA A 555 39.74 19.08 -5.50
N ALA A 556 40.27 19.26 -4.29
CA ALA A 556 41.68 19.00 -3.96
C ALA A 556 41.99 17.50 -3.98
N SER A 557 41.11 16.64 -3.46
CA SER A 557 41.31 15.18 -3.47
C SER A 557 41.42 14.61 -4.88
N ILE A 558 40.59 15.11 -5.81
CA ILE A 558 40.68 14.77 -7.25
C ILE A 558 42.04 15.18 -7.83
N SER A 559 42.54 16.36 -7.44
CA SER A 559 43.78 16.94 -7.97
C SER A 559 45.04 16.25 -7.42
N MET A 560 45.05 15.83 -6.15
CA MET A 560 46.16 15.11 -5.52
C MET A 560 46.34 13.68 -6.07
N GLU A 561 45.26 13.02 -6.51
CA GLU A 561 45.38 11.74 -7.19
C GLU A 561 45.95 11.86 -8.61
N ARG A 562 45.78 13.04 -9.23
CA ARG A 562 46.31 13.39 -10.55
C ARG A 562 47.84 13.51 -10.55
N SER A 563 48.44 14.00 -9.47
CA SER A 563 49.90 14.10 -9.33
C SER A 563 50.55 12.74 -9.07
N ARG A 564 49.87 11.82 -8.37
CA ARG A 564 50.36 10.44 -8.15
C ARG A 564 50.36 9.58 -9.41
N SER A 565 49.44 9.81 -10.36
CA SER A 565 49.43 9.05 -11.62
C SER A 565 50.49 9.51 -12.63
N ILE A 566 50.98 10.75 -12.52
CA ILE A 566 52.01 11.29 -13.43
C ILE A 566 53.43 10.86 -12.97
N GLY A 567 53.62 10.56 -11.68
CA GLY A 567 54.92 10.17 -11.12
C GLY A 567 55.35 8.70 -11.26
N MET A 568 54.52 7.83 -11.87
CA MET A 568 54.86 6.40 -12.11
C MET A 568 55.24 6.11 -13.58
N GLY A 569 55.56 7.15 -14.35
CA GLY A 569 56.05 7.04 -15.72
C GLY A 569 57.34 7.82 -15.92
N LEU A 570 58.40 7.41 -15.23
CA LEU A 570 59.80 7.69 -15.57
C LEU A 570 60.65 6.46 -15.27
#